data_AF-A0A0F9JAS1-F1
#
_entry.id   AF-A0A0F9JAS1-F1
#
_cell.length_a   1.000
_cell.length_b   1.000
_cell.length_c   1.000
_cell.angle_alpha   90.00
_cell.angle_beta   90.00
_cell.angle_gamma   90.00
#
_symmetry.space_group_name_H-M   'P 1'
#
loop_
_entity.id
_entity.type
_entity.pdbx_description
1 polymer ?
#
loop_
_entity_poly.entity_id
_entity_poly.type
_entity_poly.pdbx_seq_one_letter_code
_entity_poly.pdbx_strand_id
1 'polypeptide(L)'
;MQSRKMSIRLNQAEREVLEMLYLERRMAIDPYESRPRELSDLTDSFNSLTGRSDPPEDILHYMRTRRKKSDWPKVGRSALRLRDDLDGIVTPEELLVLEGIYTRIGRVHGKGNDSFAHEPELREELEHEFVRAVGRYISGGQLLAVLRDRRKSGHLERLGIPPLADREGFADLDEAAGK
;
A
#
# COMPACT_ATOMS: atom_id res chain seq x y z
N MET A 1 28.16 -25.19 10.98
CA MET A 1 28.34 -24.35 12.18
C MET A 1 27.89 -22.94 11.83
N GLN A 2 26.72 -22.49 12.31
CA GLN A 2 26.30 -21.10 12.14
C GLN A 2 26.97 -20.28 13.25
N SER A 3 27.99 -19.50 12.88
CA SER A 3 28.63 -18.53 13.77
C SER A 3 27.57 -17.57 14.29
N ARG A 4 27.41 -17.47 15.62
CA ARG A 4 26.54 -16.47 16.25
C ARG A 4 27.05 -15.09 15.81
N LYS A 5 26.33 -14.43 14.90
CA LYS A 5 26.64 -13.04 14.52
C LYS A 5 26.61 -12.19 15.79
N MET A 6 27.74 -11.58 16.12
CA MET A 6 27.82 -10.62 17.21
C MET A 6 27.09 -9.36 16.76
N SER A 7 26.06 -8.94 17.48
CA SER A 7 25.43 -7.64 17.24
C SER A 7 26.46 -6.54 17.39
N ILE A 8 26.48 -5.60 16.44
CA ILE A 8 27.25 -4.36 16.56
C ILE A 8 26.89 -3.63 17.86
N ARG A 9 27.85 -2.86 18.37
CA ARG A 9 27.68 -2.04 19.57
C ARG A 9 27.73 -0.58 19.15
N LEU A 10 26.61 0.11 19.36
CA LEU A 10 26.50 1.54 19.13
C LEU A 10 26.61 2.28 20.47
N ASN A 11 27.29 3.41 20.47
CA ASN A 11 27.23 4.39 21.54
C ASN A 11 25.88 5.14 21.53
N GLN A 12 25.64 6.00 22.51
CA GLN A 12 24.36 6.69 22.65
C GLN A 12 24.05 7.64 21.48
N ALA A 13 25.04 8.40 21.00
CA ALA A 13 24.85 9.32 19.89
C ALA A 13 24.59 8.58 18.56
N GLU A 14 25.36 7.53 18.28
CA GLU A 14 25.15 6.66 17.12
C GLU A 14 23.75 6.03 17.16
N ARG A 15 23.33 5.55 18.33
CA ARG A 15 21.99 5.02 18.52
C ARG A 15 20.92 6.05 18.20
N GLU A 16 21.03 7.27 18.70
CA GLU A 16 20.07 8.35 18.45
C GLU A 16 19.97 8.68 16.95
N VAL A 17 21.10 8.70 16.24
CA VAL A 17 21.12 8.89 14.78
C VAL A 17 20.35 7.76 14.08
N LEU A 18 20.61 6.50 14.43
CA LEU A 18 19.93 5.37 13.81
C LEU A 18 18.42 5.37 14.12
N GLU A 19 18.03 5.72 15.34
CA GLU A 19 16.63 5.82 15.75
C GLU A 19 15.90 6.94 15.01
N MET A 20 16.54 8.10 14.85
CA MET A 20 16.02 9.22 14.07
C MET A 20 15.80 8.82 12.60
N LEU A 21 16.81 8.26 11.94
CA LEU A 21 16.71 7.82 10.55
C LEU A 21 15.63 6.73 10.36
N TYR A 22 15.54 5.80 11.30
CA TYR A 22 14.50 4.78 11.31
C TYR A 22 13.09 5.38 11.42
N LEU A 23 12.90 6.35 12.31
CA LEU A 23 11.62 7.04 12.51
C LEU A 23 11.25 7.91 11.31
N GLU A 24 12.22 8.57 10.68
CA GLU A 24 12.03 9.38 9.48
C GLU A 24 11.52 8.55 8.30
N ARG A 25 12.07 7.33 8.11
CA ARG A 25 11.61 6.38 7.10
C ARG A 25 10.23 5.80 7.39
N ARG A 26 9.73 5.95 8.62
CA ARG A 26 8.46 5.42 9.15
C ARG A 26 8.16 3.96 8.77
N MET A 27 9.17 3.15 8.50
CA MET A 27 9.02 1.74 8.10
C MET A 27 9.26 0.86 9.33
N ALA A 28 8.40 -0.14 9.54
CA ALA A 28 8.66 -1.14 10.58
C ALA A 28 9.94 -1.94 10.28
N ILE A 29 10.47 -2.65 11.28
CA ILE A 29 11.70 -3.44 11.10
C ILE A 29 11.49 -4.64 10.14
N ASP A 30 10.31 -5.27 10.16
CA ASP A 30 10.09 -6.54 9.45
C ASP A 30 10.20 -6.41 7.90
N PRO A 31 9.65 -5.35 7.25
CA PRO A 31 9.81 -5.13 5.81
C PRO A 31 11.25 -5.01 5.29
N TYR A 32 12.23 -4.63 6.12
CA TYR A 32 13.62 -4.50 5.66
C TYR A 32 14.25 -5.85 5.25
N GLU A 33 13.68 -6.98 5.67
CA GLU A 33 14.12 -8.32 5.22
C GLU A 33 13.92 -8.54 3.72
N SER A 34 12.78 -8.08 3.19
CA SER A 34 12.43 -8.26 1.79
C SER A 34 12.77 -7.03 0.93
N ARG A 35 13.31 -5.97 1.55
CA ARG A 35 13.66 -4.70 0.89
C ARG A 35 15.13 -4.33 1.12
N PRO A 36 16.08 -5.05 0.48
CA PRO A 36 17.51 -4.83 0.69
C PRO A 36 17.98 -3.43 0.29
N ARG A 37 17.31 -2.79 -0.68
CA ARG A 37 17.60 -1.40 -1.09
C ARG A 37 17.33 -0.42 0.04
N GLU A 38 16.13 -0.46 0.62
CA GLU A 38 15.75 0.40 1.75
C GLU A 38 16.67 0.25 2.96
N LEU A 39 17.08 -1.00 3.23
CA LEU A 39 18.03 -1.30 4.30
C LEU A 39 19.42 -0.75 3.99
N SER A 40 19.87 -0.86 2.74
CA SER A 40 21.15 -0.31 2.30
C SER A 40 21.14 1.20 2.41
N ASP A 41 20.10 1.87 1.92
CA ASP A 41 19.97 3.33 2.00
C ASP A 41 19.96 3.82 3.47
N LEU A 42 19.25 3.11 4.36
CA LEU A 42 19.27 3.41 5.80
C LEU A 42 20.68 3.28 6.37
N THR A 43 21.39 2.22 5.99
CA THR A 43 22.73 1.90 6.46
C THR A 43 23.75 2.91 5.95
N ASP A 44 23.67 3.30 4.68
CA ASP A 44 24.55 4.30 4.06
C ASP A 44 24.34 5.68 4.71
N SER A 45 23.08 6.07 4.94
CA SER A 45 22.77 7.31 5.67
C SER A 45 23.36 7.30 7.08
N PHE A 46 23.20 6.19 7.79
CA PHE A 46 23.74 6.01 9.14
C PHE A 46 25.26 6.05 9.16
N ASN A 47 25.92 5.29 8.28
CA ASN A 47 27.37 5.23 8.17
C ASN A 47 27.96 6.60 7.80
N SER A 48 27.31 7.33 6.87
CA SER A 48 27.74 8.68 6.48
C SER A 48 27.65 9.69 7.64
N LEU A 49 26.64 9.59 8.50
CA LEU A 49 26.45 10.52 9.62
C LEU A 49 27.33 10.18 10.85
N THR A 50 27.70 8.90 11.01
CA THR A 50 28.45 8.42 12.18
C THR A 50 29.92 8.12 11.89
N GLY A 51 30.34 8.14 10.63
CA GLY A 51 31.69 7.75 10.20
C GLY A 51 31.95 6.24 10.29
N ARG A 52 30.89 5.44 10.39
CA ARG A 52 30.96 3.98 10.48
C ARG A 52 30.96 3.33 9.09
N SER A 53 31.15 2.02 9.06
CA SER A 53 31.14 1.20 7.85
C SER A 53 30.49 -0.16 8.10
N ASP A 54 29.46 -0.19 8.95
CA ASP A 54 28.77 -1.44 9.27
C ASP A 54 27.96 -1.93 8.07
N PRO A 55 27.86 -3.26 7.85
CA PRO A 55 27.06 -3.82 6.78
C PRO A 55 25.55 -3.77 7.08
N PRO A 56 24.68 -3.74 6.06
CA PRO A 56 23.23 -3.62 6.23
C PRO A 56 22.61 -4.70 7.12
N GLU A 57 23.06 -5.95 6.99
CA GLU A 57 22.62 -7.07 7.82
C GLU A 57 22.89 -6.88 9.33
N ASP A 58 23.99 -6.21 9.69
CA ASP A 58 24.38 -6.01 11.09
C ASP A 58 23.57 -4.88 11.71
N ILE A 59 23.27 -3.82 10.95
CA ILE A 59 22.31 -2.78 11.32
C ILE A 59 20.94 -3.41 11.56
N LEU A 60 20.44 -4.22 10.64
CA LEU A 60 19.15 -4.89 10.79
C LEU A 60 19.12 -5.82 12.01
N HIS A 61 20.19 -6.58 12.23
CA HIS A 61 20.32 -7.45 13.39
C HIS A 61 20.32 -6.66 14.71
N TYR A 62 21.00 -5.52 14.75
CA TYR A 62 20.99 -4.62 15.90
C TYR A 62 19.57 -4.12 16.19
N MET A 63 18.87 -3.56 15.18
CA MET A 63 17.50 -3.07 15.31
C MET A 63 16.55 -4.13 15.88
N ARG A 64 16.64 -5.38 15.38
CA ARG A 64 15.83 -6.50 15.90
C ARG A 64 16.16 -6.83 17.35
N THR A 65 17.45 -6.86 17.69
CA THR A 65 17.91 -7.16 19.05
C THR A 65 17.39 -6.11 20.04
N ARG A 66 17.40 -4.84 19.66
CA ARG A 66 16.86 -3.75 20.49
C ARG A 66 15.34 -3.80 20.60
N ARG A 67 14.63 -4.10 19.50
CA ARG A 67 13.16 -4.31 19.51
C ARG A 67 12.76 -5.44 20.45
N LYS A 68 13.48 -6.57 20.42
CA LYS A 68 13.23 -7.71 21.34
C LYS A 68 13.41 -7.34 22.81
N LYS A 69 14.29 -6.37 23.10
CA LYS A 69 14.49 -5.82 24.46
C LYS A 69 13.48 -4.72 24.83
N SER A 70 12.49 -4.45 23.98
CA SER A 70 11.54 -3.33 24.12
C SER A 70 12.22 -1.95 24.21
N ASP A 71 13.47 -1.86 23.75
CA ASP A 71 14.33 -0.68 23.82
C ASP A 71 14.59 -0.15 22.39
N TRP A 72 13.53 -0.14 21.59
CA TRP A 72 13.53 0.38 20.23
C TRP A 72 12.30 1.25 20.01
N PRO A 73 12.43 2.43 19.38
CA PRO A 73 11.31 3.30 19.13
C PRO A 73 10.24 2.58 18.31
N LYS A 74 8.98 2.74 18.73
CA LYS A 74 7.84 2.26 17.96
C LYS A 74 7.52 3.31 16.92
N VAL A 75 7.50 2.90 15.65
CA VAL A 75 6.83 3.71 14.64
C VAL A 75 5.35 3.72 15.02
N GLY A 76 4.80 4.88 15.40
CA GLY A 76 3.44 4.99 15.96
C GLY A 76 2.33 4.56 14.98
N ARG A 77 1.06 4.91 15.26
CA ARG A 77 -0.05 4.66 14.30
C ARG A 77 0.17 5.30 12.93
N SER A 78 1.08 6.28 12.86
CA SER A 78 1.54 6.98 11.66
C SER A 78 2.84 6.40 11.08
N ALA A 79 3.21 5.16 11.44
CA ALA A 79 4.09 4.39 10.58
C ALA A 79 3.61 4.57 9.15
N LEU A 80 4.53 4.73 8.21
CA LEU A 80 4.26 4.36 6.85
C LEU A 80 3.88 2.87 6.95
N ARG A 81 2.58 2.60 7.20
CA ARG A 81 1.82 1.77 6.29
C ARG A 81 2.24 2.36 4.97
N LEU A 82 3.23 1.74 4.35
CA LEU A 82 3.64 2.14 3.03
C LEU A 82 2.32 2.23 2.26
N ARG A 83 1.88 3.47 2.02
CA ARG A 83 1.68 3.87 0.65
C ARG A 83 2.95 3.37 0.01
N ASP A 84 2.86 2.19 -0.61
CA ASP A 84 3.68 1.97 -1.80
C ASP A 84 3.60 3.31 -2.54
N ASP A 85 4.72 3.93 -2.90
CA ASP A 85 4.68 5.16 -3.70
C ASP A 85 3.79 4.90 -4.91
N LEU A 86 2.50 5.20 -4.78
CA LEU A 86 1.53 5.13 -5.86
C LEU A 86 1.92 6.21 -6.88
N ASP A 87 2.56 7.27 -6.37
CA ASP A 87 3.37 8.27 -7.07
C ASP A 87 4.59 7.60 -7.73
N GLY A 88 4.34 6.80 -8.77
CA GLY A 88 5.37 6.08 -9.51
C GLY A 88 4.91 4.72 -10.04
N ILE A 89 3.88 4.12 -9.43
CA ILE A 89 3.27 2.89 -9.98
C ILE A 89 2.56 3.21 -11.30
N VAL A 90 1.88 4.35 -11.38
CA VAL A 90 1.13 4.83 -12.55
C VAL A 90 1.52 6.27 -12.83
N THR A 91 1.90 6.58 -14.06
CA THR A 91 2.14 7.96 -14.53
C THR A 91 0.84 8.77 -14.58
N PRO A 92 0.89 10.12 -14.62
CA PRO A 92 -0.31 10.94 -14.76
C PRO A 92 -1.18 10.56 -15.96
N GLU A 93 -0.57 10.22 -17.10
CA GLU A 93 -1.26 9.84 -18.34
C GLU A 93 -1.92 8.46 -18.20
N GLU A 94 -1.18 7.47 -17.70
CA GLU A 94 -1.71 6.12 -17.46
C GLU A 94 -2.84 6.14 -16.42
N LEU A 95 -2.80 7.10 -15.49
CA LEU A 95 -3.83 7.22 -14.48
C LEU A 95 -5.16 7.67 -15.09
N LEU A 96 -5.16 8.61 -16.04
CA LEU A 96 -6.38 8.99 -16.76
C LEU A 96 -6.98 7.79 -17.49
N VAL A 97 -6.13 6.94 -18.06
CA VAL A 97 -6.55 5.68 -18.69
C VAL A 97 -7.14 4.73 -17.65
N LEU A 98 -6.50 4.56 -16.50
CA LEU A 98 -6.98 3.72 -15.41
C LEU A 98 -8.35 4.17 -14.88
N GLU A 99 -8.54 5.47 -14.66
CA GLU A 99 -9.81 6.05 -14.20
C GLU A 99 -10.94 5.83 -15.21
N GLY A 100 -10.63 5.96 -16.51
CA GLY A 100 -11.57 5.67 -17.59
C GLY A 100 -11.99 4.20 -17.65
N ILE A 101 -11.02 3.28 -17.54
CA ILE A 101 -11.28 1.84 -17.51
C ILE A 101 -12.12 1.47 -16.29
N TYR A 102 -11.70 1.94 -15.11
CA TYR A 102 -12.40 1.71 -13.85
C TYR A 102 -13.86 2.15 -13.92
N THR A 103 -14.11 3.37 -14.40
CA THR A 103 -15.45 3.92 -14.53
C THR A 103 -16.30 3.14 -15.51
N ARG A 104 -15.73 2.74 -16.65
CA ARG A 104 -16.43 1.92 -17.64
C ARG A 104 -16.82 0.56 -17.08
N ILE A 105 -15.90 -0.17 -16.46
CA ILE A 105 -16.17 -1.49 -15.87
C ILE A 105 -17.26 -1.36 -14.80
N GLY A 106 -17.14 -0.38 -13.89
CA GLY A 106 -18.15 -0.13 -12.87
C GLY A 106 -19.55 0.14 -13.44
N ARG A 107 -19.65 0.91 -14.51
CA ARG A 107 -20.92 1.20 -15.20
C ARG A 107 -21.49 -0.03 -15.91
N VAL A 108 -20.67 -0.79 -16.63
CA VAL A 108 -21.09 -2.00 -17.36
C VAL A 108 -21.67 -3.05 -16.40
N HIS A 109 -21.03 -3.25 -15.26
CA HIS A 109 -21.48 -4.25 -14.28
C HIS A 109 -22.49 -3.70 -13.25
N GLY A 110 -22.77 -2.40 -13.27
CA GLY A 110 -23.62 -1.75 -12.25
C GLY A 110 -23.03 -1.85 -10.84
N LYS A 111 -21.70 -1.82 -10.72
CA LYS A 111 -20.97 -2.08 -9.48
C LYS A 111 -20.33 -0.81 -8.93
N GLY A 112 -20.45 -0.66 -7.61
CA GLY A 112 -19.81 0.42 -6.88
C GLY A 112 -18.34 0.12 -6.58
N ASN A 113 -17.63 1.14 -6.09
CA ASN A 113 -16.19 1.07 -5.85
C ASN A 113 -15.73 -0.09 -4.95
N ASP A 114 -16.57 -0.51 -4.00
CA ASP A 114 -16.22 -1.56 -3.03
C ASP A 114 -16.26 -2.95 -3.67
N SER A 115 -17.02 -3.16 -4.74
CA SER A 115 -17.09 -4.43 -5.47
C SER A 115 -15.75 -4.88 -6.02
N PHE A 116 -14.95 -3.95 -6.55
CA PHE A 116 -13.59 -4.26 -7.05
C PHE A 116 -12.66 -4.82 -5.97
N ALA A 117 -12.96 -4.61 -4.68
CA ALA A 117 -12.16 -5.20 -3.61
C ALA A 117 -12.52 -6.65 -3.30
N HIS A 118 -13.76 -7.04 -3.59
CA HIS A 118 -14.37 -8.29 -3.13
C HIS A 118 -14.67 -9.26 -4.27
N GLU A 119 -14.73 -8.78 -5.51
CA GLU A 119 -15.03 -9.55 -6.73
C GLU A 119 -13.71 -9.67 -7.55
N PRO A 120 -13.01 -10.82 -7.47
CA PRO A 120 -11.74 -11.03 -8.19
C PRO A 120 -11.84 -10.79 -9.70
N GLU A 121 -12.98 -11.13 -10.29
CA GLU A 121 -13.24 -11.03 -11.72
C GLU A 121 -13.16 -9.57 -12.20
N LEU A 122 -13.67 -8.62 -11.41
CA LEU A 122 -13.58 -7.20 -11.73
C LEU A 122 -12.13 -6.67 -11.64
N ARG A 123 -11.30 -7.27 -10.79
CA ARG A 123 -9.87 -6.91 -10.68
C ARG A 123 -9.07 -7.46 -11.85
N GLU A 124 -9.35 -8.69 -12.25
CA GLU A 124 -8.74 -9.31 -13.42
C GLU A 124 -9.13 -8.56 -14.70
N GLU A 125 -10.39 -8.13 -14.83
CA GLU A 125 -10.83 -7.31 -15.95
C GLU A 125 -10.15 -5.94 -15.95
N LEU A 126 -10.05 -5.27 -14.78
CA LEU A 126 -9.34 -4.00 -14.63
C LEU A 126 -7.86 -4.11 -15.04
N GLU A 127 -7.20 -5.19 -14.62
CA GLU A 127 -5.82 -5.52 -14.97
C GLU A 127 -5.66 -5.73 -16.49
N HIS A 128 -6.47 -6.62 -17.08
CA HIS A 128 -6.41 -6.92 -18.50
C HIS A 128 -6.66 -5.69 -19.38
N GLU A 129 -7.67 -4.90 -19.05
CA GLU A 129 -7.99 -3.70 -19.83
C GLU A 129 -6.92 -2.62 -19.68
N PHE A 130 -6.29 -2.51 -18.49
CA PHE A 130 -5.17 -1.59 -18.29
C PHE A 130 -3.95 -2.01 -19.11
N VAL A 131 -3.57 -3.28 -19.06
CA VAL A 131 -2.47 -3.84 -19.86
C VAL A 131 -2.72 -3.62 -21.35
N ARG A 132 -3.95 -3.84 -21.81
CA ARG A 132 -4.32 -3.64 -23.21
C ARG A 132 -4.20 -2.17 -23.65
N ALA A 133 -4.54 -1.23 -22.78
CA ALA A 133 -4.52 0.19 -23.11
C ALA A 133 -3.12 0.81 -23.02
N VAL A 134 -2.31 0.38 -22.05
CA VAL A 134 -1.01 0.99 -21.72
C VAL A 134 0.18 0.18 -22.22
N GLY A 135 0.01 -1.13 -22.44
CA GLY A 135 1.08 -2.04 -22.82
C GLY A 135 2.02 -2.43 -21.68
N ARG A 136 1.70 -2.03 -20.44
CA ARG A 136 2.49 -2.32 -19.24
C ARG A 136 1.68 -3.11 -18.22
N TYR A 137 2.31 -4.13 -17.65
CA TYR A 137 1.71 -4.95 -16.61
C TYR A 137 1.78 -4.29 -15.23
N ILE A 138 0.63 -4.18 -14.58
CA ILE A 138 0.47 -3.81 -13.17
C ILE A 138 -0.67 -4.68 -12.63
N SER A 139 -0.46 -5.29 -11.47
CA SER A 139 -1.49 -6.17 -10.88
C SER A 139 -2.76 -5.39 -10.52
N GLY A 140 -3.93 -6.02 -10.66
CA GLY A 140 -5.23 -5.43 -10.31
C GLY A 140 -5.30 -4.98 -8.85
N GLY A 141 -4.57 -5.66 -7.95
CA GLY A 141 -4.42 -5.23 -6.55
C GLY A 141 -3.70 -3.89 -6.39
N GLN A 142 -2.62 -3.66 -7.15
CA GLN A 142 -1.89 -2.39 -7.16
C GLN A 142 -2.71 -1.27 -7.82
N LEU A 143 -3.34 -1.56 -8.97
CA LEU A 143 -4.24 -0.61 -9.65
C LEU A 143 -5.38 -0.16 -8.73
N LEU A 144 -5.99 -1.09 -7.99
CA LEU A 144 -7.04 -0.77 -7.03
C LEU A 144 -6.50 0.05 -5.84
N ALA A 145 -5.27 -0.17 -5.40
CA ALA A 145 -4.63 0.65 -4.37
C ALA A 145 -4.47 2.11 -4.84
N VAL A 146 -4.06 2.32 -6.10
CA VAL A 146 -3.93 3.65 -6.74
C VAL A 146 -5.29 4.35 -6.76
N LEU A 147 -6.33 3.67 -7.23
CA LEU A 147 -7.70 4.21 -7.30
C LEU A 147 -8.28 4.52 -5.91
N ARG A 148 -8.01 3.68 -4.91
CA ARG A 148 -8.44 3.92 -3.52
C ARG A 148 -7.81 5.17 -2.92
N ASP A 149 -6.54 5.42 -3.24
CA ASP A 149 -5.84 6.61 -2.77
C ASP A 149 -6.38 7.88 -3.44
N ARG A 150 -6.59 7.84 -4.77
CA ARG A 150 -7.24 8.90 -5.53
C ARG A 150 -8.64 9.24 -5.01
N ARG A 151 -9.43 8.23 -4.65
CA ARG A 151 -10.74 8.43 -4.01
C ARG A 151 -10.64 9.16 -2.67
N LYS A 152 -9.69 8.79 -1.81
CA LYS A 152 -9.48 9.47 -0.51
C LYS A 152 -9.08 10.92 -0.68
N SER A 153 -8.34 11.24 -1.75
CA SER A 153 -8.01 12.62 -2.11
C SER A 153 -9.15 13.40 -2.79
N GLY A 154 -10.30 12.77 -3.07
CA GLY A 154 -11.46 13.42 -3.68
C GLY A 154 -11.39 13.61 -5.19
N HIS A 155 -10.40 13.02 -5.86
CA HIS A 155 -10.18 13.19 -7.31
C HIS A 155 -10.84 12.12 -8.19
N LEU A 156 -11.41 11.06 -7.59
CA LEU A 156 -12.07 9.99 -8.32
C LEU A 156 -13.60 10.13 -8.24
N GLU A 157 -14.28 10.02 -9.39
CA GLU A 157 -15.74 9.98 -9.45
C GLU A 157 -16.27 8.84 -8.57
N ARG A 158 -17.28 9.15 -7.75
CA ARG A 158 -17.96 8.11 -6.97
C ARG A 158 -18.82 7.33 -7.94
N LEU A 159 -18.48 6.07 -8.19
CA LEU A 159 -19.39 5.17 -8.90
C LEU A 159 -20.61 4.96 -8.00
N GLY A 160 -21.65 5.73 -8.29
CA GLY A 160 -22.97 5.48 -7.75
C GLY A 160 -23.47 4.18 -8.35
N ILE A 161 -23.97 3.29 -7.50
CA ILE A 161 -25.10 2.47 -7.94
C ILE A 161 -26.12 3.50 -8.43
N PRO A 162 -26.60 3.45 -9.69
CA PRO A 162 -27.68 4.34 -10.10
C PRO A 162 -28.76 4.24 -9.02
N PRO A 163 -29.32 5.38 -8.53
CA PRO A 163 -30.44 5.30 -7.63
C PRO A 163 -31.48 4.37 -8.27
N LEU A 164 -32.11 3.54 -7.45
CA LEU A 164 -33.19 2.63 -7.84
C LEU A 164 -34.40 3.46 -8.32
N ALA A 165 -34.25 4.22 -9.40
CA ALA A 165 -35.32 4.81 -10.16
C ALA A 165 -35.60 3.81 -11.28
N ASP A 166 -36.85 3.34 -11.31
CA ASP A 166 -37.42 2.33 -12.23
C ASP A 166 -37.21 0.85 -11.87
N ARG A 167 -37.26 0.50 -10.58
CA ARG A 167 -38.04 -0.70 -10.25
C ARG A 167 -39.47 -0.26 -10.00
N GLU A 168 -40.35 -0.53 -10.96
CA GLU A 168 -41.79 -0.54 -10.76
C GLU A 168 -42.08 -1.13 -9.38
N GLY A 169 -42.77 -0.33 -8.56
CA GLY A 169 -43.09 -0.69 -7.20
C GLY A 169 -43.83 -2.03 -7.17
N PHE A 170 -43.59 -2.80 -6.12
CA PHE A 170 -44.45 -3.91 -5.71
C PHE A 170 -45.84 -3.38 -5.36
N ALA A 171 -46.65 -3.04 -6.37
CA ALA A 171 -48.05 -2.66 -6.22
C ALA A 171 -48.99 -3.89 -6.15
N ASP A 172 -48.48 -5.10 -6.42
CA ASP A 172 -49.30 -6.31 -6.58
C ASP A 172 -49.29 -7.27 -5.37
N LEU A 173 -48.96 -6.80 -4.15
CA LEU A 173 -48.99 -7.64 -2.93
C LEU A 173 -49.93 -7.12 -1.84
N ASP A 174 -51.01 -6.44 -2.21
CA ASP A 174 -52.09 -6.09 -1.28
C ASP A 174 -53.50 -6.50 -1.76
N GLU A 175 -53.59 -7.55 -2.60
CA GLU A 175 -54.87 -8.21 -2.96
C GLU A 175 -54.89 -9.69 -2.52
N ALA A 176 -54.44 -9.98 -1.30
CA ALA A 176 -54.52 -11.33 -0.72
C ALA A 176 -54.85 -11.36 0.78
N ALA A 177 -55.55 -10.33 1.30
CA ALA A 177 -56.04 -10.29 2.67
C ALA A 177 -57.53 -9.92 2.76
N GLY A 178 -58.33 -10.34 1.79
CA GLY A 178 -59.77 -10.12 1.77
C GLY A 178 -60.54 -11.32 1.22
N LYS A 179 -60.67 -12.38 2.01
CA LYS A 179 -61.82 -13.30 2.02
C LYS A 179 -61.84 -14.14 3.29
#